data_AF-A0A074XGD4-F1
#
_entry.id   AF-A0A074XGD4-F1
#
_cell.length_a   1.000
_cell.length_b   1.000
_cell.length_c   1.000
_cell.angle_alpha   90.00
_cell.angle_beta   90.00
_cell.angle_gamma   90.00
#
_symmetry.space_group_name_H-M   'P 1'
#
loop_
_entity.id
_entity.type
_entity.pdbx_description
1 polymer ?
#
loop_
_entity_poly.entity_id
_entity_poly.type
_entity_poly.pdbx_seq_one_letter_code
_entity_poly.pdbx_strand_id
1 'polypeptide(L)'
;MAAWMASSEPKTVSAFETLVARELGFALLLCSFLALLFSGELHRLWDDAENVPGASATAVSPYSSATTIATLLYHLSTGILMYISSTNAQLSGILVAGALSHMMLGVAGLLVLVFANDGKISKRTGADKRTSGFMFKNNAHVQKHS
;
A
#
# COMPACT_ATOMS: atom_id res chain seq x y z
N MET A 1 27.05 6.69 5.92
CA MET A 1 25.95 7.61 5.58
C MET A 1 25.23 8.15 6.83
N ALA A 2 24.94 7.31 7.84
CA ALA A 2 24.30 7.73 9.11
C ALA A 2 25.08 8.79 9.93
N ALA A 3 26.42 8.76 9.93
CA ALA A 3 27.23 9.73 10.68
C ALA A 3 27.11 11.18 10.16
N TRP A 4 26.68 11.37 8.91
CA TRP A 4 26.62 12.68 8.26
C TRP A 4 25.28 13.40 8.43
N MET A 5 24.21 12.66 8.78
CA MET A 5 22.91 13.27 9.09
C MET A 5 22.90 13.97 10.46
N ALA A 6 23.99 13.85 11.22
CA ALA A 6 24.16 14.43 12.55
C ALA A 6 25.05 15.69 12.58
N SER A 7 25.63 16.13 11.45
CA SER A 7 26.45 17.35 11.44
C SER A 7 25.57 18.60 11.36
N SER A 8 25.83 19.58 12.22
CA SER A 8 25.11 20.85 12.30
C SER A 8 25.42 21.84 11.16
N GLU A 9 26.44 21.55 10.34
CA GLU A 9 26.84 22.42 9.22
C GLU A 9 25.90 22.26 8.00
N PRO A 10 25.42 23.37 7.40
CA PRO A 10 24.63 23.32 6.19
C PRO A 10 25.48 22.81 5.03
N LYS A 11 25.25 21.56 4.61
CA LYS A 11 25.95 20.96 3.47
C LYS A 11 25.38 21.49 2.15
N THR A 12 26.26 21.89 1.23
CA THR A 12 25.90 22.12 -0.17
C THR A 12 25.69 20.77 -0.88
N VAL A 13 24.53 20.60 -1.53
CA VAL A 13 24.18 19.37 -2.24
C VAL A 13 25.20 19.12 -3.35
N SER A 14 25.82 17.95 -3.35
CA SER A 14 26.80 17.58 -4.38
C SER A 14 26.11 17.21 -5.70
N ALA A 15 26.84 17.34 -6.81
CA ALA A 15 26.36 16.92 -8.13
C ALA A 15 25.99 15.41 -8.15
N PHE A 16 26.77 14.59 -7.44
CA PHE A 16 26.50 13.16 -7.30
C PHE A 16 25.18 12.88 -6.57
N GLU A 17 24.92 13.54 -5.44
CA GLU A 17 23.65 13.40 -4.71
C GLU A 17 22.45 13.82 -5.56
N THR A 18 22.62 14.85 -6.38
CA THR A 18 21.58 15.30 -7.31
C THR A 18 21.27 14.25 -8.38
N LEU A 19 22.30 13.62 -8.96
CA LEU A 19 22.12 12.54 -9.94
C LEU A 19 21.43 11.34 -9.29
N VAL A 20 21.90 10.89 -8.12
CA VAL A 20 21.29 9.77 -7.39
C VAL A 20 19.82 10.07 -7.04
N ALA A 21 19.49 11.30 -6.63
CA ALA A 21 18.11 11.67 -6.34
C ALA A 21 17.20 11.62 -7.58
N ARG A 22 17.70 11.99 -8.76
CA ARG A 22 16.94 11.93 -10.02
C ARG A 22 16.71 10.50 -10.48
N GLU A 23 17.76 9.67 -10.46
CA GLU A 23 17.66 8.26 -10.83
C GLU A 23 16.73 7.50 -9.87
N LEU A 24 16.79 7.83 -8.57
CA LEU A 24 15.84 7.30 -7.59
C LEU A 24 14.40 7.71 -7.92
N GLY A 25 14.17 8.96 -8.36
CA GLY A 25 12.87 9.41 -8.82
C GLY A 25 12.32 8.59 -9.98
N PHE A 26 13.15 8.33 -11.02
CA PHE A 26 12.75 7.48 -12.15
C PHE A 26 12.50 6.03 -11.73
N ALA A 27 13.31 5.48 -10.83
CA ALA A 27 13.10 4.15 -10.29
C ALA A 27 11.76 4.03 -9.53
N LEU A 28 11.41 5.03 -8.72
CA LEU A 28 10.13 5.07 -7.99
C LEU A 28 8.93 5.19 -8.92
N LEU A 29 9.05 5.96 -10.02
CA LEU A 29 8.01 6.02 -11.06
C LEU A 29 7.80 4.66 -11.73
N LEU A 30 8.89 3.96 -12.07
CA LEU A 30 8.82 2.61 -12.61
C LEU A 30 8.17 1.62 -11.62
N CYS A 31 8.59 1.65 -10.35
CA CYS A 31 7.98 0.82 -9.31
C CYS A 31 6.49 1.10 -9.15
N SER A 32 6.07 2.37 -9.22
CA SER A 32 4.67 2.76 -9.14
C SER A 32 3.86 2.24 -10.34
N PHE A 33 4.42 2.33 -11.55
CA PHE A 33 3.81 1.74 -12.74
C PHE A 33 3.66 0.22 -12.63
N LEU A 34 4.69 -0.48 -12.16
CA LEU A 34 4.64 -1.92 -11.93
C LEU A 34 3.62 -2.30 -10.86
N ALA A 35 3.46 -1.49 -9.81
CA ALA A 35 2.43 -1.70 -8.80
C ALA A 35 1.01 -1.61 -9.39
N LEU A 36 0.75 -0.63 -10.27
CA LEU A 36 -0.54 -0.51 -10.98
C LEU A 36 -0.78 -1.66 -11.97
N LEU A 37 0.29 -2.13 -12.62
CA LEU A 37 0.20 -3.26 -13.54
C LEU A 37 -0.14 -4.56 -12.80
N PHE A 38 0.57 -4.84 -11.69
CA PHE A 38 0.38 -6.09 -10.94
C PHE A 38 -0.84 -6.07 -10.02
N SER A 39 -1.35 -4.91 -9.61
CA SER A 39 -2.63 -4.83 -8.89
C SER A 39 -3.82 -5.23 -9.78
N GLY A 40 -3.68 -5.11 -11.11
CA GLY A 40 -4.74 -5.36 -12.09
C GLY A 40 -5.58 -4.11 -12.40
N GLU A 41 -5.29 -2.97 -11.78
CA GLU A 41 -6.06 -1.73 -11.98
C GLU A 41 -5.96 -1.22 -13.43
N LEU A 42 -4.80 -1.40 -14.08
CA LEU A 42 -4.64 -1.01 -15.48
C LEU A 42 -5.55 -1.82 -16.42
N HIS A 43 -5.73 -3.11 -16.14
CA HIS A 43 -6.64 -3.97 -16.92
C HIS A 43 -8.09 -3.52 -16.72
N ARG A 44 -8.47 -3.18 -15.48
CA ARG A 44 -9.80 -2.66 -15.16
C ARG A 44 -10.11 -1.35 -15.88
N LEU A 45 -9.14 -0.43 -15.97
CA LEU A 45 -9.28 0.82 -16.70
C LEU A 45 -9.48 0.59 -18.21
N TRP A 46 -8.80 -0.41 -18.78
CA TRP A 46 -8.95 -0.76 -20.19
C TRP A 46 -10.34 -1.35 -20.48
N ASP A 47 -10.78 -2.31 -19.65
CA ASP A 47 -12.09 -2.96 -19.79
C ASP A 47 -13.26 -1.94 -19.69
N ASP A 48 -13.12 -0.95 -18.80
CA ASP A 48 -14.11 0.12 -18.62
C ASP A 48 -14.16 1.05 -19.86
N ALA A 49 -13.00 1.37 -20.44
CA ALA A 49 -12.92 2.17 -21.67
C ALA A 49 -13.57 1.47 -22.88
N GLU A 50 -13.48 0.15 -22.97
CA GLU A 50 -14.10 -0.65 -24.03
C GLU A 50 -15.58 -0.98 -23.79
N ASN A 51 -16.18 -0.51 -22.67
CA ASN A 51 -17.56 -0.82 -22.26
C ASN A 51 -17.89 -2.33 -22.30
N VAL A 52 -16.91 -3.20 -21.98
CA VAL A 52 -17.10 -4.65 -22.07
C VAL A 52 -18.11 -5.10 -21.00
N PRO A 53 -19.32 -5.57 -21.36
CA PRO A 53 -20.34 -5.90 -20.37
C PRO A 53 -19.88 -7.09 -19.51
N GLY A 54 -19.74 -6.88 -18.19
CA GLY A 54 -19.35 -7.91 -17.23
C GLY A 54 -17.84 -8.11 -17.00
N ALA A 55 -16.98 -7.34 -17.68
CA ALA A 55 -15.53 -7.42 -17.48
C ALA A 55 -15.06 -6.92 -16.10
N SER A 56 -15.79 -5.98 -15.50
CA SER A 56 -15.47 -5.44 -14.17
C SER A 56 -15.56 -6.44 -13.01
N ALA A 57 -16.11 -7.65 -13.27
CA ALA A 57 -16.42 -8.65 -12.26
C ALA A 57 -15.49 -9.89 -12.23
N THR A 58 -14.58 -10.10 -13.18
CA THR A 58 -14.10 -11.48 -13.44
C THR A 58 -12.60 -11.79 -13.30
N ALA A 59 -11.69 -10.83 -13.12
CA ALA A 59 -10.30 -11.20 -12.83
C ALA A 59 -9.59 -10.25 -11.88
N VAL A 60 -9.66 -10.55 -10.57
CA VAL A 60 -8.71 -10.00 -9.61
C VAL A 60 -7.32 -10.53 -9.98
N SER A 61 -6.38 -9.63 -10.23
CA SER A 61 -4.99 -10.02 -10.53
C SER A 61 -4.46 -10.97 -9.45
N PRO A 62 -3.83 -12.10 -9.81
CA PRO A 62 -3.27 -13.03 -8.81
C PRO A 62 -2.15 -12.39 -7.97
N TYR A 63 -1.60 -11.27 -8.43
CA TYR A 63 -0.55 -10.52 -7.74
C TYR A 63 -1.10 -9.36 -6.89
N SER A 64 -2.41 -9.09 -6.91
CA SER A 64 -3.01 -7.94 -6.22
C SER A 64 -2.68 -7.91 -4.72
N SER A 65 -2.84 -9.04 -4.03
CA SER A 65 -2.50 -9.12 -2.60
C SER A 65 -1.01 -8.92 -2.33
N ALA A 66 -0.14 -9.52 -3.14
CA ALA A 66 1.31 -9.41 -2.97
C ALA A 66 1.79 -7.96 -3.21
N THR A 67 1.28 -7.32 -4.25
CA THR A 67 1.57 -5.92 -4.58
C THR A 67 1.05 -4.97 -3.50
N THR A 68 -0.16 -5.22 -2.98
CA THR A 68 -0.73 -4.43 -1.87
C THR A 68 0.11 -4.56 -0.60
N ILE A 69 0.58 -5.77 -0.26
CA ILE A 69 1.48 -5.99 0.88
C ILE A 69 2.83 -5.29 0.67
N ALA A 70 3.41 -5.38 -0.53
CA ALA A 70 4.70 -4.74 -0.82
C ALA A 70 4.61 -3.20 -0.69
N THR A 71 3.57 -2.60 -1.27
CA THR A 71 3.33 -1.14 -1.19
C THR A 71 3.01 -0.69 0.23
N LEU A 72 2.22 -1.46 0.98
CA LEU A 72 1.98 -1.27 2.40
C LEU A 72 3.29 -1.19 3.20
N LEU A 73 4.15 -2.20 3.06
CA LEU A 73 5.42 -2.28 3.78
C LEU A 73 6.36 -1.14 3.42
N TYR A 74 6.41 -0.77 2.15
CA TYR A 74 7.16 0.38 1.67
C TYR A 74 6.68 1.68 2.35
N HIS A 75 5.37 1.96 2.28
CA HIS A 75 4.82 3.19 2.86
C HIS A 75 4.99 3.26 4.38
N LEU A 76 4.76 2.16 5.11
CA LEU A 76 5.00 2.11 6.56
C LEU A 76 6.47 2.33 6.90
N SER A 77 7.39 1.63 6.23
CA SER A 77 8.82 1.72 6.52
C SER A 77 9.36 3.13 6.22
N THR A 78 8.98 3.70 5.08
CA THR A 78 9.38 5.06 4.71
C THR A 78 8.77 6.10 5.64
N GLY A 79 7.50 5.95 6.04
CA GLY A 79 6.85 6.83 7.00
C GLY A 79 7.56 6.85 8.36
N ILE A 80 7.92 5.67 8.89
CA ILE A 80 8.68 5.54 10.14
C ILE A 80 10.06 6.19 10.00
N LEU A 81 10.79 5.91 8.92
CA LEU A 81 12.11 6.49 8.68
C LEU A 81 12.08 8.01 8.56
N MET A 82 11.09 8.57 7.85
CA MET A 82 10.90 10.01 7.72
C MET A 82 10.56 10.65 9.07
N TYR A 83 9.70 10.01 9.87
CA TYR A 83 9.37 10.50 11.21
C TYR A 83 10.60 10.52 12.13
N ILE A 84 11.37 9.43 12.19
CA ILE A 84 12.62 9.38 12.98
C ILE A 84 13.60 10.45 12.49
N SER A 85 13.78 10.58 11.18
CA SER A 85 14.69 11.57 10.58
C SER A 85 14.25 13.01 10.85
N SER A 86 12.94 13.27 11.00
CA SER A 86 12.41 14.60 11.29
C SER A 86 12.86 15.16 12.64
N THR A 87 13.21 14.29 13.60
CA THR A 87 13.59 14.71 14.97
C THR A 87 14.94 15.40 15.05
N ASN A 88 15.82 15.22 14.04
CA ASN A 88 17.18 15.76 14.02
C ASN A 88 17.46 16.65 12.80
N ALA A 89 16.46 16.93 11.96
CA ALA A 89 16.64 17.61 10.69
C ALA A 89 16.14 19.07 10.73
N GLN A 90 16.86 19.96 10.05
CA GLN A 90 16.45 21.36 9.84
C GLN A 90 15.13 21.47 9.05
N LEU A 91 14.74 20.43 8.29
CA LEU A 91 13.49 20.34 7.53
C LEU A 91 12.45 19.43 8.22
N SER A 92 12.36 19.49 9.55
CA SER A 92 11.48 18.65 10.36
C SER A 92 10.01 18.70 9.91
N GLY A 93 9.48 19.87 9.59
CA GLY A 93 8.08 20.03 9.16
C GLY A 93 7.72 19.28 7.87
N ILE A 94 8.58 19.36 6.84
CA ILE A 94 8.37 18.65 5.57
C ILE A 94 8.48 17.14 5.77
N LEU A 95 9.44 16.70 6.59
CA LEU A 95 9.62 15.28 6.91
C LEU A 95 8.44 14.72 7.71
N VAL A 96 7.88 15.47 8.65
CA VAL A 96 6.67 15.07 9.40
C VAL A 96 5.46 14.99 8.48
N ALA A 97 5.24 15.98 7.60
CA ALA A 97 4.15 15.95 6.62
C ALA A 97 4.28 14.75 5.66
N GLY A 98 5.49 14.47 5.20
CA GLY A 98 5.78 13.30 4.37
C GLY A 98 5.56 11.98 5.13
N ALA A 99 5.99 11.91 6.39
CA ALA A 99 5.76 10.74 7.25
C ALA A 99 4.26 10.46 7.43
N LEU A 100 3.46 11.49 7.72
CA LEU A 100 2.00 11.37 7.84
C LEU A 100 1.38 10.88 6.53
N SER A 101 1.78 11.44 5.39
CA SER A 101 1.28 11.05 4.07
C SER A 101 1.55 9.58 3.77
N HIS A 102 2.79 9.13 4.04
CA HIS A 102 3.16 7.72 3.89
C HIS A 102 2.41 6.81 4.86
N MET A 103 2.23 7.21 6.11
CA MET A 103 1.47 6.43 7.09
C MET A 103 0.00 6.29 6.69
N MET A 104 -0.62 7.35 6.17
CA MET A 104 -2.00 7.29 5.66
C MET A 104 -2.15 6.27 4.53
N LEU A 105 -1.22 6.26 3.57
CA LEU A 105 -1.21 5.27 2.49
C LEU A 105 -0.96 3.84 3.00
N GLY A 106 -0.08 3.68 4.00
CA GLY A 106 0.12 2.40 4.68
C GLY A 106 -1.17 1.91 5.35
N VAL A 107 -1.84 2.75 6.14
CA VAL A 107 -3.12 2.40 6.76
C VAL A 107 -4.17 2.05 5.71
N ALA A 108 -4.24 2.79 4.60
CA ALA A 108 -5.16 2.47 3.51
C ALA A 108 -4.89 1.07 2.92
N GLY A 109 -3.63 0.72 2.64
CA GLY A 109 -3.26 -0.62 2.18
C GLY A 109 -3.62 -1.72 3.18
N LEU A 110 -3.45 -1.45 4.48
CA LEU A 110 -3.84 -2.39 5.54
C LEU A 110 -5.37 -2.58 5.56
N LEU A 111 -6.13 -1.50 5.45
CA LEU A 111 -7.59 -1.55 5.38
C LEU A 111 -8.06 -2.36 4.17
N VAL A 112 -7.44 -2.17 3.00
CA VAL A 112 -7.75 -2.97 1.81
C VAL A 112 -7.49 -4.46 2.07
N LEU A 113 -6.34 -4.83 2.61
CA LEU A 113 -6.04 -6.25 2.90
C LEU A 113 -7.00 -6.89 3.90
N VAL A 114 -7.46 -6.11 4.89
CA VAL A 114 -8.35 -6.59 5.95
C VAL A 114 -9.81 -6.66 5.47
N PHE A 115 -10.26 -5.67 4.72
CA PHE A 115 -11.68 -5.46 4.43
C PHE A 115 -12.09 -5.72 2.99
N ALA A 116 -11.16 -5.79 2.02
CA ALA A 116 -11.49 -6.04 0.61
C ALA A 116 -11.76 -7.51 0.27
N ASN A 117 -12.04 -8.37 1.27
CA ASN A 117 -12.31 -9.77 1.03
C ASN A 117 -13.67 -9.98 0.36
N ASP A 118 -13.65 -10.53 -0.85
CA ASP A 118 -14.83 -11.08 -1.50
C ASP A 118 -15.36 -12.27 -0.70
N GLY A 119 -16.54 -12.08 -0.13
CA GLY A 119 -17.21 -13.07 0.69
C GLY A 119 -17.33 -14.44 0.03
N LYS A 120 -16.58 -15.44 0.53
CA LYS A 120 -16.75 -16.82 0.08
C LYS A 120 -17.82 -17.51 0.92
N ILE A 121 -19.00 -17.77 0.38
CA ILE A 121 -19.98 -18.63 1.06
C ILE A 121 -19.40 -20.05 1.14
N SER A 122 -19.37 -20.62 2.34
CA SER A 122 -18.89 -21.98 2.57
C SER A 122 -19.81 -23.00 1.92
N LYS A 123 -19.32 -23.68 0.87
CA LYS A 123 -20.07 -24.78 0.21
C LYS A 123 -20.42 -25.93 1.15
N ARG A 124 -19.67 -26.13 2.24
CA ARG A 124 -19.87 -27.23 3.20
C ARG A 124 -20.90 -26.91 4.29
N THR A 125 -21.02 -25.64 4.67
CA THR A 125 -21.82 -25.24 5.85
C THR A 125 -22.90 -24.21 5.53
N GLY A 126 -23.00 -23.74 4.28
CA GLY A 126 -23.89 -22.64 3.88
C GLY A 126 -23.54 -21.28 4.49
N ALA A 127 -22.55 -21.27 5.39
CA ALA A 127 -22.15 -20.14 6.18
C ALA A 127 -21.47 -19.08 5.30
N ASP A 128 -22.00 -17.87 5.29
CA ASP A 128 -21.34 -16.67 4.78
C ASP A 128 -20.03 -16.38 5.53
N LYS A 129 -18.88 -16.66 4.89
CA LYS A 129 -17.56 -16.40 5.50
C LYS A 129 -17.22 -14.92 5.61
N ARG A 130 -18.06 -14.00 5.12
CA ARG A 130 -17.93 -12.55 5.42
C ARG A 130 -18.09 -12.27 6.91
N THR A 131 -18.77 -13.16 7.64
CA THR A 131 -18.95 -13.07 9.09
C THR A 131 -17.89 -13.85 9.89
N SER A 132 -16.94 -14.52 9.22
CA SER A 132 -15.91 -15.31 9.91
C SER A 132 -14.77 -14.41 10.41
N GLY A 133 -15.07 -13.65 11.46
CA GLY A 133 -14.17 -13.56 12.61
C GLY A 133 -12.85 -12.80 12.49
N PHE A 134 -12.59 -12.00 11.44
CA PHE A 134 -11.40 -11.15 11.48
C PHE A 134 -11.64 -9.93 12.39
N MET A 135 -10.76 -9.79 13.40
CA MET A 135 -10.84 -8.98 14.62
C MET A 135 -11.99 -9.28 15.61
N PHE A 136 -13.22 -9.57 15.16
CA PHE A 136 -14.34 -9.90 16.06
C PHE A 136 -15.04 -11.18 15.65
N LYS A 137 -15.01 -12.19 16.53
CA LYS A 137 -15.66 -13.49 16.32
C LYS A 137 -17.18 -13.33 16.40
N ASN A 138 -17.87 -13.51 15.27
CA ASN A 138 -19.33 -13.54 15.23
C ASN A 138 -19.84 -14.94 15.64
N ASN A 139 -20.41 -15.06 16.85
CA ASN A 139 -20.98 -16.32 17.35
C ASN A 139 -22.41 -16.59 16.85
N ALA A 140 -23.08 -15.62 16.22
CA ALA A 140 -24.49 -15.75 15.80
C ALA A 140 -24.67 -16.46 14.45
N HIS A 141 -23.60 -16.65 13.68
CA HIS A 141 -23.67 -17.15 12.31
C HIS A 141 -23.73 -18.69 12.19
N VAL A 142 -23.59 -19.42 13.29
CA VAL A 142 -23.76 -20.88 13.33
C VAL A 142 -25.19 -21.22 13.77
N GLN A 143 -26.20 -20.77 13.03
CA GLN A 143 -27.52 -21.39 13.12
C GLN A 143 -27.56 -22.52 12.10
N LYS A 144 -27.43 -23.76 12.58
CA LYS A 144 -27.78 -24.93 11.80
C LYS A 144 -29.27 -24.81 11.49
N HIS A 145 -29.63 -24.58 10.24
CA HIS A 145 -30.97 -24.93 9.78
C HIS A 145 -31.11 -26.45 9.96
N SER A 146 -31.89 -26.82 10.98
CA SER A 146 -32.46 -28.16 11.15
C SER A 146 -33.61 -28.35 10.18
#